data_AF-A0A447X9Q1-F1
#
_entry.id   AF-A0A447X9Q1-F1
#
_cell.length_a   1.000
_cell.length_b   1.000
_cell.length_c   1.000
_cell.angle_alpha   90.00
_cell.angle_beta   90.00
_cell.angle_gamma   90.00
#
_symmetry.space_group_name_H-M   'P 1'
#
loop_
_entity.id
_entity.type
_entity.pdbx_description
1 polymer ?
#
loop_
_entity_poly.entity_id
_entity_poly.type
_entity_poly.pdbx_seq_one_letter_code
_entity_poly.pdbx_strand_id
1 'polypeptide(L)'
;MDIAVYTGGALRHTKVIPYAGNVVTSDIAYAFGTPPSDAEAIKVRHGCALGSIVGKDESVEVPSVGGRPPRSLQRQTLAEVIEPRYTELLNLVNEEILQLQEKLRQQGVKHHLAAGIVLTGGAAQIEGLAACAQRVFHTQVRIGAPLNITGLTDYAQEPYYSTAVGLLHYGKESHLNGEAEVEKRVTASVGSWIKRLNSWLRKEF
;
A
#
# COMPACT_ATOMS: atom_id res chain seq x y z
N MET A 1 9.10 1.78 1.61
CA MET A 1 7.78 1.36 2.09
C MET A 1 7.08 2.57 2.65
N ASP A 2 5.89 2.85 2.13
CA ASP A 2 5.13 4.05 2.47
C ASP A 2 4.06 3.70 3.50
N ILE A 3 3.86 4.59 4.46
CA ILE A 3 2.88 4.46 5.55
C ILE A 3 1.97 5.67 5.47
N ALA A 4 0.66 5.44 5.47
CA ALA A 4 -0.35 6.48 5.61
C ALA A 4 -1.38 6.04 6.66
N VAL A 5 -1.61 6.87 7.67
CA VAL A 5 -2.53 6.56 8.78
C VAL A 5 -3.69 7.53 8.77
N TYR A 6 -4.91 6.97 8.76
CA TYR A 6 -6.15 7.72 8.77
C TYR A 6 -6.92 7.48 10.08
N THR A 7 -7.34 8.55 10.76
CA THR A 7 -8.24 8.46 11.92
C THR A 7 -9.28 9.58 11.90
N GLY A 8 -10.54 9.22 12.20
CA GLY A 8 -11.65 10.17 12.19
C GLY A 8 -11.90 10.80 10.82
N GLY A 9 -11.72 10.03 9.74
CA GLY A 9 -11.96 10.49 8.36
C GLY A 9 -10.87 11.39 7.77
N ALA A 10 -9.76 11.61 8.48
CA ALA A 10 -8.67 12.46 8.01
C ALA A 10 -7.33 11.73 8.03
N LEU A 11 -6.45 12.10 7.09
CA LEU A 11 -5.05 11.70 7.08
C LEU A 11 -4.34 12.35 8.29
N ARG A 12 -3.70 11.52 9.12
CA ARG A 12 -3.02 11.96 10.35
C ARG A 12 -1.51 11.91 10.27
N HIS A 13 -0.99 11.00 9.45
CA HIS A 13 0.43 10.74 9.39
C HIS A 13 0.81 10.09 8.07
N THR A 14 1.97 10.47 7.56
CA THR A 14 2.62 9.84 6.41
C THR A 14 4.10 9.68 6.72
N LYS A 15 4.68 8.52 6.37
CA LYS A 15 6.12 8.27 6.49
C LYS A 15 6.61 7.35 5.39
N VAL A 16 7.87 7.52 5.01
CA VAL A 16 8.57 6.62 4.11
C VAL A 16 9.71 5.96 4.88
N ILE A 17 9.75 4.64 4.85
CA ILE A 17 10.90 3.83 5.30
C ILE A 17 11.68 3.41 4.05
N PRO A 18 12.98 3.69 3.93
CA PRO A 18 13.76 3.46 2.70
C PRO A 18 14.15 1.98 2.48
N TYR A 19 13.32 1.05 2.94
CA TYR A 19 13.50 -0.40 2.84
C TYR A 19 12.14 -1.05 2.53
N ALA A 20 12.12 -2.04 1.65
CA ALA A 20 10.92 -2.79 1.26
C ALA A 20 11.31 -4.15 0.63
N GLY A 21 10.54 -4.61 -0.35
CA GLY A 21 10.77 -5.89 -1.02
C GLY A 21 12.12 -6.05 -1.71
N ASN A 22 12.86 -4.95 -1.99
CA ASN A 22 14.21 -5.01 -2.52
C ASN A 22 15.22 -5.59 -1.51
N VAL A 23 15.03 -5.36 -0.21
CA VAL A 23 15.89 -5.93 0.83
C VAL A 23 15.70 -7.44 0.91
N VAL A 24 14.45 -7.90 0.74
CA VAL A 24 14.14 -9.34 0.65
C VAL A 24 14.90 -10.00 -0.52
N THR A 25 14.94 -9.33 -1.68
CA THR A 25 15.69 -9.81 -2.85
C THR A 25 17.17 -9.92 -2.56
N SER A 26 17.75 -8.93 -1.89
CA SER A 26 19.17 -8.93 -1.51
C SER A 26 19.49 -10.08 -0.55
N ASP A 27 18.61 -10.35 0.43
CA ASP A 27 18.80 -11.47 1.36
C ASP A 27 18.76 -12.82 0.65
N ILE A 28 17.82 -13.01 -0.28
CA ILE A 28 17.73 -14.23 -1.09
C ILE A 28 19.00 -14.40 -1.94
N ALA A 29 19.43 -13.32 -2.61
CA ALA A 29 20.64 -13.35 -3.43
C ALA A 29 21.88 -13.75 -2.60
N TYR A 30 22.02 -13.18 -1.41
CA TYR A 30 23.11 -13.48 -0.49
C TYR A 30 23.03 -14.91 0.06
N ALA A 31 21.89 -15.31 0.61
CA ALA A 31 21.70 -16.61 1.25
C ALA A 31 21.90 -17.78 0.29
N PHE A 32 21.44 -17.65 -0.95
CA PHE A 32 21.52 -18.73 -1.94
C PHE A 32 22.68 -18.59 -2.91
N GLY A 33 23.45 -17.49 -2.88
CA GLY A 33 24.53 -17.26 -3.84
C GLY A 33 24.03 -17.29 -5.29
N THR A 34 22.94 -16.57 -5.55
CA THR A 34 22.27 -16.43 -6.85
C THR A 34 22.30 -14.96 -7.32
N PRO A 35 22.35 -14.67 -8.62
CA PRO A 35 22.27 -13.28 -9.11
C PRO A 35 21.01 -12.55 -8.62
N PRO A 36 21.06 -11.22 -8.39
CA PRO A 36 19.91 -10.46 -7.89
C PRO A 36 18.66 -10.53 -8.77
N SER A 37 18.82 -10.60 -10.10
CA SER A 37 17.70 -10.78 -11.04
C SER A 37 16.99 -12.12 -10.85
N ASP A 38 17.76 -13.18 -10.62
CA ASP A 38 17.22 -14.53 -10.39
C ASP A 38 16.60 -14.63 -8.99
N ALA A 39 17.21 -13.98 -7.99
CA ALA A 39 16.64 -13.84 -6.65
C ALA A 39 15.25 -13.18 -6.70
N GLU A 40 15.10 -12.10 -7.49
CA GLU A 40 13.80 -11.44 -7.67
C GLU A 40 12.78 -12.38 -8.32
N ALA A 41 13.18 -13.07 -9.39
CA ALA A 41 12.31 -14.00 -10.09
C ALA A 41 11.84 -15.15 -9.18
N ILE A 42 12.75 -15.70 -8.37
CA ILE A 42 12.43 -16.74 -7.37
C ILE A 42 11.50 -16.19 -6.29
N LYS A 43 11.78 -15.00 -5.77
CA LYS A 43 10.93 -14.33 -4.76
C LYS A 43 9.50 -14.16 -5.28
N VAL A 44 9.33 -13.67 -6.51
CA VAL A 44 8.01 -13.42 -7.10
C VAL A 44 7.25 -14.72 -7.35
N ARG A 45 7.92 -15.79 -7.83
CA ARG A 45 7.25 -17.04 -8.20
C ARG A 45 7.00 -17.99 -7.04
N HIS A 46 7.92 -18.03 -6.08
CA HIS A 46 7.94 -19.07 -5.04
C HIS A 46 8.03 -18.51 -3.62
N GLY A 47 8.17 -17.20 -3.46
CA GLY A 47 8.33 -16.58 -2.14
C GLY A 47 7.10 -16.76 -1.26
N CYS A 48 7.35 -17.00 0.02
CA CYS A 48 6.31 -17.12 1.04
C CYS A 48 6.80 -16.44 2.33
N ALA A 49 5.97 -15.55 2.89
CA ALA A 49 6.22 -14.86 4.15
C ALA A 49 5.68 -15.64 5.37
N LEU A 50 5.23 -16.88 5.17
CA LEU A 50 4.80 -17.78 6.23
C LEU A 50 5.24 -19.22 5.91
N GLY A 51 6.37 -19.65 6.44
CA GLY A 51 6.93 -20.97 6.16
C GLY A 51 6.03 -22.13 6.57
N SER A 52 5.10 -21.94 7.50
CA SER A 52 4.21 -23.02 7.97
C SER A 52 3.15 -23.46 6.95
N ILE A 53 2.90 -22.69 5.89
CA ILE A 53 1.95 -23.04 4.83
C ILE A 53 2.61 -23.63 3.58
N VAL A 54 3.95 -23.69 3.55
CA VAL A 54 4.70 -24.25 2.44
C VAL A 54 4.66 -25.79 2.53
N GLY A 55 4.37 -26.45 1.41
CA GLY A 55 4.38 -27.90 1.33
C GLY A 55 5.77 -28.48 1.52
N LYS A 56 5.85 -29.61 2.26
CA LYS A 56 7.14 -30.27 2.58
C LYS A 56 7.88 -30.83 1.37
N ASP A 57 7.14 -31.15 0.30
CA ASP A 57 7.68 -31.76 -0.92
C ASP A 57 7.89 -30.73 -2.04
N GLU A 58 7.66 -29.45 -1.78
CA GLU A 58 7.87 -28.39 -2.77
C GLU A 58 9.35 -28.04 -2.91
N SER A 59 9.85 -28.03 -4.15
CA SER A 59 11.21 -27.64 -4.50
C SER A 59 11.24 -26.43 -5.43
N VAL A 60 12.36 -25.73 -5.42
CA VAL A 60 12.64 -24.57 -6.25
C VAL A 60 14.03 -24.74 -6.87
N GLU A 61 14.14 -24.54 -8.18
CA GLU A 61 15.43 -24.43 -8.84
C GLU A 61 16.02 -23.04 -8.65
N VAL A 62 17.25 -23.00 -8.15
CA VAL A 62 17.98 -21.77 -7.86
C VAL A 62 19.23 -21.70 -8.75
N PRO A 63 19.32 -20.73 -9.67
CA PRO A 63 20.54 -20.48 -10.43
C PRO A 63 21.73 -20.19 -9.53
N SER A 64 22.91 -20.64 -9.93
CA SER A 64 24.14 -20.40 -9.17
C SER A 64 24.99 -19.30 -9.84
N VAL A 65 25.78 -18.58 -9.05
CA VAL A 65 26.81 -17.67 -9.59
C VAL A 65 28.04 -18.43 -10.12
N GLY A 66 28.74 -17.82 -11.09
CA GLY A 66 30.05 -18.26 -11.56
C GLY A 66 30.01 -19.46 -12.53
N GLY A 67 28.94 -19.59 -13.33
CA GLY A 67 28.81 -20.67 -14.33
C GLY A 67 28.56 -22.05 -13.75
N ARG A 68 28.33 -22.16 -12.44
CA ARG A 68 27.95 -23.40 -11.77
C ARG A 68 26.52 -23.79 -12.16
N PRO A 69 26.19 -25.10 -12.22
CA PRO A 69 24.84 -25.53 -12.52
C PRO A 69 23.82 -25.02 -11.48
N PRO A 70 22.53 -24.88 -11.86
CA PRO A 70 21.45 -24.63 -10.92
C PRO A 70 21.34 -25.73 -9.86
N ARG A 71 20.78 -25.38 -8.70
CA ARG A 71 20.58 -26.30 -7.58
C ARG A 71 19.10 -26.38 -7.24
N SER A 72 18.58 -27.59 -7.03
CA SER A 72 17.24 -27.79 -6.48
C SER A 72 17.30 -27.70 -4.96
N LEU A 73 16.52 -26.80 -4.37
CA LEU A 73 16.39 -26.62 -2.92
C LEU A 73 14.93 -26.79 -2.50
N GLN A 74 14.68 -27.09 -1.23
CA GLN A 74 13.31 -27.08 -0.71
C GLN A 74 12.78 -25.64 -0.70
N ARG A 75 11.51 -25.45 -1.10
CA ARG A 75 10.83 -24.16 -1.02
C ARG A 75 10.78 -23.64 0.42
N GLN A 76 10.77 -24.55 1.40
CA GLN A 76 10.88 -24.21 2.82
C GLN A 76 12.11 -23.36 3.13
N THR A 77 13.27 -23.71 2.57
CA THR A 77 14.52 -22.98 2.81
C THR A 77 14.43 -21.55 2.27
N LEU A 78 13.70 -21.32 1.18
CA LEU A 78 13.41 -19.98 0.69
C LEU A 78 12.54 -19.18 1.67
N ALA A 79 11.51 -19.82 2.25
CA ALA A 79 10.65 -19.19 3.25
C ALA A 79 11.42 -18.85 4.55
N GLU A 80 12.40 -19.66 4.95
CA GLU A 80 13.28 -19.40 6.10
C GLU A 80 14.11 -18.13 5.96
N VAL A 81 14.35 -17.65 4.74
CA VAL A 81 15.00 -16.36 4.46
C VAL A 81 13.98 -15.22 4.39
N ILE A 82 12.82 -15.48 3.77
CA ILE A 82 11.81 -14.46 3.47
C ILE A 82 11.00 -14.06 4.72
N GLU A 83 10.50 -15.02 5.49
CA GLU A 83 9.62 -14.76 6.64
C GLU A 83 10.29 -13.85 7.69
N PRO A 84 11.55 -14.08 8.11
CA PRO A 84 12.22 -13.20 9.06
C PRO A 84 12.37 -11.76 8.53
N ARG A 85 12.72 -11.60 7.24
CA ARG A 85 12.85 -10.25 6.66
C ARG A 85 11.53 -9.51 6.60
N TYR A 86 10.45 -10.18 6.18
CA TYR A 86 9.13 -9.55 6.21
C TYR A 86 8.70 -9.20 7.64
N THR A 87 8.95 -10.10 8.60
CA THR A 87 8.67 -9.85 10.02
C THR A 87 9.40 -8.62 10.53
N GLU A 88 10.68 -8.46 10.19
CA GLU A 88 11.47 -7.27 10.52
C GLU A 88 10.89 -6.00 9.89
N LEU A 89 10.63 -6.01 8.58
CA LEU A 89 10.04 -4.86 7.88
C LEU A 89 8.69 -4.45 8.50
N LEU A 90 7.85 -5.42 8.84
CA LEU A 90 6.56 -5.17 9.48
C LEU A 90 6.71 -4.63 10.90
N ASN A 91 7.72 -5.10 11.66
CA ASN A 91 8.02 -4.54 12.98
C ASN A 91 8.46 -3.08 12.91
N LEU A 92 9.24 -2.67 11.91
CA LEU A 92 9.59 -1.26 11.70
C LEU A 92 8.34 -0.38 11.50
N VAL A 93 7.33 -0.90 10.79
CA VAL A 93 6.04 -0.21 10.64
C VAL A 93 5.27 -0.20 11.95
N ASN A 94 5.28 -1.31 12.70
CA ASN A 94 4.57 -1.44 13.97
C ASN A 94 5.11 -0.44 15.01
N GLU A 95 6.43 -0.31 15.11
CA GLU A 95 7.09 0.69 15.96
C GLU A 95 6.63 2.10 15.61
N GLU A 96 6.56 2.45 14.32
CA GLU A 96 6.05 3.76 13.90
C GLU A 96 4.59 3.98 14.30
N ILE A 97 3.74 2.96 14.11
CA ILE A 97 2.32 3.00 14.49
C ILE A 97 2.18 3.25 15.99
N LEU A 98 2.94 2.52 16.82
CA LEU A 98 2.90 2.66 18.28
C LEU A 98 3.36 4.06 18.72
N GLN A 99 4.44 4.57 18.14
CA GLN A 99 4.93 5.93 18.41
C GLN A 99 3.89 7.00 18.02
N LEU A 100 3.24 6.84 16.86
CA LEU A 100 2.17 7.73 16.42
C LEU A 100 0.96 7.67 17.36
N GLN A 101 0.53 6.48 17.76
CA GLN A 101 -0.60 6.30 18.65
C GLN A 101 -0.38 6.99 19.98
N GLU A 102 0.81 6.85 20.56
CA GLU A 102 1.19 7.51 21.80
C GLU A 102 1.16 9.04 21.66
N LYS A 103 1.74 9.57 20.57
CA LYS A 103 1.70 11.02 20.28
C LYS A 103 0.26 11.54 20.16
N LEU A 104 -0.60 10.84 19.41
CA LEU A 104 -2.00 11.24 19.23
C LEU A 104 -2.80 11.14 20.53
N ARG A 105 -2.51 10.14 21.37
CA ARG A 105 -3.12 9.97 22.70
C ARG A 105 -2.82 11.16 23.59
N GLN A 106 -1.58 11.62 23.64
CA GLN A 106 -1.16 12.80 24.43
C GLN A 106 -1.87 14.08 23.95
N GLN A 107 -2.21 14.16 22.67
CA GLN A 107 -2.93 15.29 22.08
C GLN A 107 -4.46 15.20 22.23
N GLY A 108 -4.98 14.15 22.88
CA GLY A 108 -6.43 13.92 22.98
C GLY A 108 -7.10 13.60 21.64
N VAL A 109 -6.32 13.20 20.63
CA VAL A 109 -6.82 12.87 19.29
C VAL A 109 -7.16 11.38 19.22
N LYS A 110 -8.19 11.03 18.42
CA LYS A 110 -8.52 9.63 18.13
C LYS A 110 -7.30 8.92 17.52
N HIS A 111 -6.82 7.89 18.19
CA HIS A 111 -5.58 7.19 17.86
C HIS A 111 -5.77 5.69 17.59
N HIS A 112 -6.90 5.10 17.99
CA HIS A 112 -7.19 3.69 17.73
C HIS A 112 -7.41 3.41 16.25
N LEU A 113 -6.78 2.34 15.75
CA LEU A 113 -6.86 1.88 14.35
C LEU A 113 -7.85 0.72 14.21
N ALA A 114 -9.12 0.97 14.56
CA ALA A 114 -10.15 -0.08 14.58
C ALA A 114 -10.46 -0.69 13.20
N ALA A 115 -10.16 0.02 12.11
CA ALA A 115 -10.35 -0.46 10.73
C ALA A 115 -9.27 -1.47 10.28
N GLY A 116 -8.24 -1.70 11.09
CA GLY A 116 -7.13 -2.59 10.74
C GLY A 116 -6.13 -1.97 9.78
N ILE A 117 -5.36 -2.82 9.11
CA ILE A 117 -4.27 -2.45 8.20
C ILE A 117 -4.55 -2.98 6.80
N VAL A 118 -4.25 -2.17 5.79
CA VAL A 118 -4.31 -2.53 4.38
C VAL A 118 -2.89 -2.49 3.82
N LEU A 119 -2.40 -3.64 3.36
CA LEU A 119 -1.12 -3.76 2.66
C LEU A 119 -1.36 -3.71 1.16
N THR A 120 -0.55 -2.96 0.41
CA THR A 120 -0.68 -2.88 -1.05
C THR A 120 0.69 -2.67 -1.71
N GLY A 121 0.73 -2.55 -3.03
CA GLY A 121 1.96 -2.54 -3.82
C GLY A 121 2.44 -3.94 -4.20
N GLY A 122 3.45 -4.03 -5.07
CA GLY A 122 3.89 -5.33 -5.61
C GLY A 122 4.45 -6.29 -4.56
N ALA A 123 5.17 -5.78 -3.56
CA ALA A 123 5.66 -6.63 -2.46
C ALA A 123 4.53 -7.21 -1.61
N ALA A 124 3.32 -6.63 -1.65
CA ALA A 124 2.19 -7.14 -0.89
C ALA A 124 1.59 -8.43 -1.46
N GLN A 125 1.99 -8.83 -2.68
CA GLN A 125 1.52 -10.04 -3.34
C GLN A 125 2.22 -11.32 -2.87
N ILE A 126 3.24 -11.22 -2.01
CA ILE A 126 3.92 -12.42 -1.52
C ILE A 126 2.96 -13.29 -0.71
N GLU A 127 3.04 -14.60 -0.93
CA GLU A 127 2.17 -15.56 -0.26
C GLU A 127 2.33 -15.49 1.27
N GLY A 128 1.23 -15.63 2.01
CA GLY A 128 1.25 -15.64 3.47
C GLY A 128 1.46 -14.28 4.14
N LEU A 129 1.64 -13.18 3.40
CA LEU A 129 1.94 -11.87 3.98
C LEU A 129 0.86 -11.37 4.94
N ALA A 130 -0.41 -11.50 4.59
CA ALA A 130 -1.50 -11.02 5.44
C ALA A 130 -1.46 -11.71 6.82
N ALA A 131 -1.25 -13.03 6.85
CA ALA A 131 -1.14 -13.79 8.09
C ALA A 131 0.13 -13.45 8.88
N CYS A 132 1.27 -13.28 8.20
CA CYS A 132 2.51 -12.79 8.81
C CYS A 132 2.29 -11.42 9.48
N ALA A 133 1.67 -10.48 8.77
CA ALA A 133 1.35 -9.15 9.28
C ALA A 133 0.34 -9.16 10.43
N GLN A 134 -0.67 -10.03 10.40
CA GLN A 134 -1.59 -10.20 11.54
C GLN A 134 -0.85 -10.66 12.80
N ARG A 135 0.16 -11.53 12.68
CA ARG A 135 1.00 -11.96 13.81
C ARG A 135 1.80 -10.79 14.39
N VAL A 136 2.28 -9.87 13.54
CA VAL A 136 3.10 -8.72 13.95
C VAL A 136 2.25 -7.59 14.54
N PHE A 137 1.17 -7.20 13.86
CA PHE A 137 0.39 -6.02 14.24
C PHE A 137 -0.74 -6.29 15.25
N HIS A 138 -1.06 -7.57 15.49
CA HIS A 138 -2.16 -7.98 16.37
C HIS A 138 -3.51 -7.33 16.04
N THR A 139 -3.77 -7.08 14.76
CA THR A 139 -5.01 -6.50 14.24
C THR A 139 -5.40 -7.15 12.91
N GLN A 140 -6.60 -6.87 12.41
CA GLN A 140 -7.01 -7.34 11.10
C GLN A 140 -6.12 -6.73 10.02
N VAL A 141 -5.54 -7.57 9.18
CA VAL A 141 -4.77 -7.16 8.01
C VAL A 141 -5.43 -7.75 6.77
N ARG A 142 -5.41 -7.00 5.67
CA ARG A 142 -5.78 -7.52 4.35
C ARG A 142 -4.86 -6.97 3.28
N ILE A 143 -4.76 -7.69 2.17
CA ILE A 143 -4.15 -7.17 0.96
C ILE A 143 -5.19 -6.29 0.24
N GLY A 144 -4.80 -5.07 -0.09
CA GLY A 144 -5.59 -4.09 -0.81
C GLY A 144 -5.25 -4.09 -2.29
N ALA A 145 -6.29 -4.19 -3.11
CA ALA A 145 -6.25 -4.01 -4.54
C ALA A 145 -7.01 -2.72 -4.93
N PRO A 146 -6.68 -2.11 -6.08
CA PRO A 146 -7.47 -1.05 -6.68
C PRO A 146 -8.94 -1.46 -6.86
N LEU A 147 -9.87 -0.56 -6.53
CA LEU A 147 -11.32 -0.78 -6.66
C LEU A 147 -11.95 0.26 -7.61
N ASN A 148 -13.19 -0.02 -8.03
CA ASN A 148 -14.02 0.88 -8.84
C ASN A 148 -13.40 1.25 -10.20
N ILE A 149 -12.77 0.28 -10.86
CA ILE A 149 -12.24 0.41 -12.22
C ILE A 149 -13.20 -0.30 -13.17
N THR A 150 -13.44 0.28 -14.36
CA THR A 150 -14.30 -0.27 -15.41
C THR A 150 -13.56 -0.32 -16.74
N GLY A 151 -13.90 -1.26 -17.63
CA GLY A 151 -13.27 -1.42 -18.95
C GLY A 151 -12.35 -2.65 -19.01
N LEU A 152 -11.22 -2.55 -19.71
CA LEU A 152 -10.21 -3.61 -19.76
C LEU A 152 -9.36 -3.56 -18.48
N THR A 153 -9.83 -4.23 -17.42
CA THR A 153 -9.33 -4.02 -16.04
C THR A 153 -8.52 -5.18 -15.47
N ASP A 154 -8.37 -6.28 -16.20
CA ASP A 154 -7.83 -7.53 -15.65
C ASP A 154 -6.45 -7.34 -14.99
N TYR A 155 -5.64 -6.44 -15.53
CA TYR A 155 -4.33 -6.09 -14.94
C TYR A 155 -4.42 -4.97 -13.91
N ALA A 156 -5.35 -4.02 -14.08
CA ALA A 156 -5.41 -2.80 -13.28
C ALA A 156 -5.91 -3.03 -11.84
N GLN A 157 -6.36 -4.24 -11.50
CA GLN A 157 -6.79 -4.63 -10.16
C GLN A 157 -5.69 -5.27 -9.32
N GLU A 158 -4.45 -5.33 -9.81
CA GLU A 158 -3.36 -5.85 -9.02
C GLU A 158 -2.82 -4.82 -8.00
N PRO A 159 -2.37 -5.24 -6.80
CA PRO A 159 -1.86 -4.34 -5.77
C PRO A 159 -0.74 -3.40 -6.22
N TYR A 160 0.07 -3.78 -7.22
CA TYR A 160 1.13 -2.93 -7.75
C TYR A 160 0.61 -1.72 -8.57
N TYR A 161 -0.67 -1.70 -8.97
CA TYR A 161 -1.30 -0.54 -9.63
C TYR A 161 -1.99 0.43 -8.67
N SER A 162 -2.05 0.14 -7.37
CA SER A 162 -2.76 0.97 -6.37
C SER A 162 -2.40 2.45 -6.41
N THR A 163 -1.13 2.79 -6.55
CA THR A 163 -0.71 4.20 -6.63
C THR A 163 -1.20 4.85 -7.91
N ALA A 164 -1.01 4.20 -9.06
CA ALA A 164 -1.40 4.76 -10.36
C ALA A 164 -2.92 4.97 -10.44
N VAL A 165 -3.70 3.96 -10.05
CA VAL A 165 -5.17 4.05 -10.03
C VAL A 165 -5.65 5.07 -8.99
N GLY A 166 -5.04 5.10 -7.80
CA GLY A 166 -5.37 6.07 -6.75
C GLY A 166 -5.18 7.51 -7.21
N LEU A 167 -4.10 7.81 -7.94
CA LEU A 167 -3.85 9.13 -8.51
C LEU A 167 -4.88 9.52 -9.58
N LEU A 168 -5.32 8.56 -10.41
CA LEU A 168 -6.37 8.80 -11.40
C LEU A 168 -7.72 9.10 -10.73
N HIS A 169 -8.09 8.34 -9.70
CA HIS A 169 -9.29 8.62 -8.91
C HIS A 169 -9.22 9.98 -8.24
N TYR A 170 -8.08 10.32 -7.63
CA TYR A 170 -7.86 11.63 -7.02
C TYR A 170 -8.00 12.77 -8.03
N GLY A 171 -7.42 12.62 -9.22
CA GLY A 171 -7.55 13.58 -10.30
C GLY A 171 -9.00 13.76 -10.75
N LYS A 172 -9.72 12.65 -10.97
CA LYS A 172 -11.14 12.66 -11.34
C LYS A 172 -11.99 13.38 -10.30
N GLU A 173 -11.83 13.06 -9.02
CA GLU A 173 -12.58 13.70 -7.92
C GLU A 173 -12.24 15.20 -7.80
N SER A 174 -10.96 15.56 -7.95
CA SER A 174 -10.51 16.95 -7.93
C SER A 174 -11.11 17.77 -9.08
N HIS A 175 -11.18 17.20 -10.28
CA HIS A 175 -11.82 17.85 -11.44
C HIS A 175 -13.31 18.08 -11.21
N LEU A 176 -14.05 17.05 -10.77
CA LEU A 176 -15.49 17.15 -10.50
C LEU A 176 -15.80 18.18 -9.40
N ASN A 177 -15.00 18.19 -8.33
CA ASN A 177 -15.17 19.16 -7.24
C ASN A 177 -14.84 20.59 -7.69
N GLY A 178 -13.81 20.76 -8.53
CA GLY A 178 -13.46 22.06 -9.11
C GLY A 178 -14.57 22.63 -10.01
N GLU A 179 -15.18 21.80 -10.85
CA GLU A 179 -16.31 22.20 -11.71
C GLU A 179 -17.53 22.59 -10.87
N ALA A 180 -17.86 21.81 -9.84
CA ALA A 180 -18.96 22.10 -8.92
C ALA A 180 -18.74 23.39 -8.10
N GLU A 181 -17.51 23.72 -7.72
CA GLU A 181 -17.19 24.99 -7.05
C GLU A 181 -17.30 26.19 -8.00
N VAL A 182 -16.86 26.04 -9.26
CA VAL A 182 -17.00 27.09 -10.28
C VAL A 182 -18.49 27.37 -10.56
N GLU A 183 -19.31 26.34 -10.73
CA GLU A 183 -20.74 26.48 -10.97
C GLU A 183 -21.47 27.18 -9.81
N LYS A 184 -21.13 26.82 -8.56
CA LYS A 184 -21.65 27.50 -7.35
C LYS A 184 -21.22 28.96 -7.26
N ARG A 185 -19.99 29.29 -7.66
CA ARG A 185 -19.51 30.69 -7.69
C ARG A 185 -20.20 31.50 -8.78
N VAL A 186 -20.42 30.91 -9.95
CA VAL A 186 -21.13 31.58 -11.07
C VAL A 186 -22.58 31.84 -10.70
N THR A 187 -23.30 30.86 -10.16
CA THR A 187 -24.70 31.04 -9.71
C THR A 187 -24.82 32.03 -8.56
N ALA A 188 -23.92 31.99 -7.57
CA ALA A 188 -23.89 32.97 -6.48
C ALA A 188 -23.57 34.39 -6.98
N SER A 189 -22.67 34.52 -7.96
CA SER A 189 -22.38 35.79 -8.64
C SER A 189 -23.63 36.29 -9.35
N VAL A 190 -24.23 35.52 -10.27
CA VAL A 190 -25.44 35.93 -11.02
C VAL A 190 -26.59 36.33 -10.08
N GLY A 191 -26.82 35.59 -8.99
CA GLY A 191 -27.83 35.95 -7.99
C GLY A 191 -27.54 37.28 -7.27
N SER A 192 -26.27 37.62 -7.03
CA SER A 192 -25.85 38.92 -6.48
C SER A 192 -26.07 40.07 -7.47
N TRP A 193 -25.80 39.84 -8.76
CA TRP A 193 -26.02 40.84 -9.82
C TRP A 193 -27.50 41.15 -10.04
N ILE A 194 -28.37 40.13 -10.03
CA ILE A 194 -29.83 40.30 -10.14
C ILE A 194 -30.39 41.06 -8.93
N LYS A 195 -29.88 40.77 -7.71
CA LYS A 195 -30.26 41.53 -6.50
C LYS A 195 -29.87 42.99 -6.58
N ARG A 196 -28.67 43.29 -7.12
CA ARG A 196 -28.21 44.67 -7.34
C ARG A 196 -29.09 45.40 -8.36
N LEU A 197 -29.44 44.75 -9.47
CA LEU A 197 -30.33 45.31 -10.49
C LEU A 197 -31.73 45.62 -9.94
N ASN A 198 -32.33 44.69 -9.19
CA ASN A 198 -33.63 44.92 -8.54
C ASN A 198 -33.58 46.05 -7.50
N SER A 199 -32.46 46.19 -6.79
CA SER A 199 -32.29 47.29 -5.82
C SER A 199 -32.14 48.66 -6.49
N TRP A 200 -31.58 48.70 -7.71
CA TRP A 200 -31.48 49.91 -8.51
C TRP A 200 -32.82 50.28 -9.14
N LEU A 201 -33.54 49.30 -9.72
CA LEU A 201 -34.88 49.52 -10.29
C LEU A 201 -35.90 50.01 -9.25
N ARG A 202 -35.83 49.52 -8.00
CA ARG A 202 -36.66 50.02 -6.89
C ARG A 202 -36.26 51.39 -6.35
N LYS A 203 -35.11 51.92 -6.75
CA LYS A 203 -34.63 53.24 -6.33
C LYS A 203 -34.97 54.33 -7.35
N GLU A 204 -35.07 53.97 -8.62
CA GLU A 204 -35.30 54.91 -9.74
C GLU A 204 -36.76 54.95 -10.24
N PHE A 205 -37.60 54.01 -9.81
CA PHE A 205 -39.07 54.01 -10.02
C PHE A 205 -39.77 53.75 -8.69
#